data_AF-A0A926EB86-F1
#
_entry.id   AF-A0A926EB86-F1
#
_cell.length_a   1.000
_cell.length_b   1.000
_cell.length_c   1.000
_cell.angle_alpha   90.00
_cell.angle_beta   90.00
_cell.angle_gamma   90.00
#
_symmetry.space_group_name_H-M   'P 1'
#
loop_
_entity.id
_entity.type
_entity.pdbx_description
1 polymer ?
#
loop_
_entity_poly.entity_id
_entity_poly.type
_entity_poly.pdbx_seq_one_letter_code
_entity_poly.pdbx_strand_id
1 'polypeptide(L)' 'MSLQDKMNVSAKPALKNLKTEVANELGLANYDQADKGNLTARQNGYVGGYMTKKLVEMAEQQLAGK' A
#
# COMPACT_ATOMS: atom_id res chain seq x y z
N MET A 1 -4.56 -14.40 -18.74
CA MET A 1 -5.09 -13.36 -17.84
C MET A 1 -3.92 -12.72 -17.11
N SER A 2 -3.62 -11.45 -17.41
CA SER A 2 -2.57 -10.70 -16.74
C SER A 2 -2.98 -10.46 -15.27
N LEU A 3 -2.02 -10.36 -14.35
CA LEU A 3 -2.28 -9.94 -12.97
C LEU A 3 -2.97 -8.56 -12.92
N GLN A 4 -2.76 -7.74 -13.95
CA GLN A 4 -3.39 -6.44 -14.09
C GLN A 4 -4.89 -6.54 -14.40
N ASP A 5 -5.34 -7.62 -15.00
CA ASP A 5 -6.76 -7.89 -15.29
C ASP A 5 -7.50 -8.43 -14.05
N LYS A 6 -6.77 -9.05 -13.12
CA LYS A 6 -7.31 -9.54 -11.83
C LYS A 6 -7.54 -8.43 -10.82
N MET A 7 -6.81 -7.32 -10.95
CA MET A 7 -6.95 -6.16 -10.08
C MET A 7 -7.97 -5.20 -10.69
N ASN A 8 -8.93 -4.72 -9.88
CA ASN A 8 -9.80 -3.62 -10.30
C ASN A 8 -8.93 -2.40 -10.65
N VAL A 9 -8.83 -2.08 -11.94
CA VAL A 9 -7.99 -0.98 -12.44
C VAL A 9 -8.39 0.35 -11.81
N SER A 10 -9.68 0.52 -11.49
CA SER A 10 -10.23 1.71 -10.82
C SER A 10 -9.74 1.87 -9.38
N ALA A 11 -9.26 0.80 -8.73
CA ALA A 11 -8.70 0.87 -7.38
C ALA A 11 -7.25 1.35 -7.35
N LYS A 12 -6.53 1.34 -8.48
CA LYS A 12 -5.11 1.71 -8.54
C LYS A 12 -4.79 3.10 -7.96
N PRO A 13 -5.58 4.16 -8.22
CA PRO A 13 -5.32 5.47 -7.63
C PRO A 13 -5.46 5.46 -6.10
N ALA A 14 -6.49 4.80 -5.58
CA ALA A 14 -6.70 4.68 -4.13
C ALA A 14 -5.57 3.89 -3.45
N LEU A 15 -5.14 2.78 -4.05
CA LEU A 15 -4.01 1.99 -3.54
C LEU A 15 -2.69 2.77 -3.59
N LYS A 16 -2.49 3.63 -4.59
CA LYS A 16 -1.34 4.52 -4.65
C LYS A 16 -1.34 5.54 -3.50
N ASN A 17 -2.49 6.17 -3.23
CA ASN A 17 -2.62 7.10 -2.12
C ASN A 17 -2.35 6.42 -0.78
N LEU A 18 -2.95 5.24 -0.55
CA LEU A 18 -2.73 4.45 0.65
C LEU A 18 -1.24 4.11 0.86
N LYS A 19 -0.54 3.71 -0.20
CA LYS A 19 0.89 3.43 -0.14
C LYS A 19 1.69 4.68 0.28
N THR A 20 1.34 5.85 -0.24
CA THR A 20 1.99 7.11 0.11
C THR A 20 1.70 7.53 1.55
N GLU A 21 0.47 7.39 2.02
CA GLU A 21 0.08 7.61 3.42
C GLU A 21 0.86 6.69 4.36
N VAL A 22 0.88 5.39 4.10
CA VAL A 22 1.63 4.41 4.89
C VAL A 22 3.12 4.73 4.92
N ALA A 23 3.71 5.11 3.78
CA ALA A 23 5.11 5.49 3.74
C ALA A 23 5.40 6.72 4.61
N ASN A 24 4.52 7.73 4.57
CA ASN A 24 4.63 8.91 5.42
C ASN A 24 4.49 8.56 6.91
N GLU A 25 3.55 7.69 7.28
CA GLU A 25 3.40 7.18 8.66
C GLU A 25 4.67 6.46 9.17
N LEU A 26 5.40 5.80 8.27
CA LEU A 26 6.67 5.12 8.55
C LEU A 26 7.89 6.06 8.47
N GLY A 27 7.69 7.37 8.29
CA GLY A 27 8.76 8.37 8.21
C GLY A 27 9.55 8.38 6.90
N LEU A 28 9.02 7.74 5.85
CA LEU A 28 9.65 7.67 4.52
C LEU A 28 9.08 8.78 3.62
N ALA A 29 9.66 9.97 3.69
CA ALA A 29 9.28 11.10 2.85
C ALA A 29 9.54 10.83 1.36
N ASN A 30 8.70 11.38 0.49
CA ASN A 30 8.81 11.29 -0.98
C ASN A 30 8.94 9.85 -1.49
N TYR A 31 8.38 8.87 -0.76
CA TYR A 31 8.51 7.46 -1.10
C TYR A 31 8.07 7.17 -2.53
N ASP A 32 7.07 7.84 -3.09
CA ASP A 32 6.66 7.62 -4.48
C ASP A 32 7.76 7.93 -5.51
N GLN A 33 8.52 9.00 -5.28
CA GLN A 33 9.54 9.50 -6.20
C GLN A 33 10.94 8.95 -5.87
N ALA A 34 11.15 8.45 -4.65
CA ALA A 34 12.41 7.89 -4.21
C ALA A 34 12.81 6.68 -5.07
N ASP A 35 14.10 6.56 -5.38
CA ASP A 35 14.62 5.31 -5.93
C ASP A 35 14.55 4.22 -4.86
N LYS A 36 13.78 3.16 -5.15
CA LYS A 36 13.58 2.05 -4.20
C LYS A 36 14.82 1.19 -4.01
N GLY A 37 15.79 1.28 -4.92
CA GLY A 37 17.11 0.64 -4.78
C GLY A 37 17.95 1.27 -3.67
N ASN A 38 17.73 2.55 -3.35
CA ASN A 38 18.42 3.24 -2.26
C ASN A 38 17.80 2.98 -0.89
N LEU A 39 16.59 2.42 -0.85
CA LEU A 39 15.92 2.02 0.37
C LEU A 39 16.29 0.57 0.71
N THR A 40 16.43 0.27 2.00
CA THR A 40 16.65 -1.11 2.43
C THR A 40 15.44 -1.96 2.05
N ALA A 41 15.67 -3.24 1.75
CA ALA A 41 14.59 -4.20 1.52
C ALA A 41 13.57 -4.23 2.66
N ARG A 42 14.04 -3.98 3.90
CA ARG A 42 13.21 -3.87 5.10
C ARG A 42 12.26 -2.67 5.04
N GLN A 43 12.73 -1.50 4.65
CA GLN A 43 11.90 -0.29 4.52
C GLN A 43 10.82 -0.47 3.45
N ASN A 44 11.19 -0.95 2.26
CA ASN A 44 10.25 -1.24 1.19
C ASN A 44 9.22 -2.30 1.64
N GLY A 45 9.68 -3.35 2.31
CA GLY A 45 8.83 -4.41 2.85
C GLY A 45 7.86 -3.91 3.91
N TYR A 46 8.27 -3.00 4.79
CA TYR A 46 7.39 -2.41 5.80
C TYR A 46 6.26 -1.60 5.17
N VAL A 47 6.52 -0.80 4.13
CA VAL A 47 5.44 -0.07 3.45
C VAL A 47 4.39 -1.04 2.89
N GLY A 48 4.83 -2.09 2.18
CA GLY A 48 3.91 -3.10 1.65
C GLY A 48 3.15 -3.88 2.74
N GLY A 49 3.84 -4.25 3.83
CA GLY A 49 3.24 -4.97 4.95
C GLY A 49 2.18 -4.16 5.69
N TYR A 50 2.45 -2.89 5.99
CA TYR A 50 1.49 -2.00 6.64
C TYR A 50 0.31 -1.66 5.72
N MET A 51 0.54 -1.51 4.42
CA MET A 51 -0.53 -1.35 3.44
C MET A 51 -1.47 -2.55 3.44
N THR A 52 -0.94 -3.78 3.39
CA THR A 52 -1.77 -5.01 3.49
C THR A 52 -2.51 -5.07 4.82
N LYS A 53 -1.86 -4.72 5.94
CA LYS A 53 -2.50 -4.70 7.26
C LYS A 53 -3.72 -3.78 7.27
N LYS A 54 -3.60 -2.54 6.80
CA LYS A 54 -4.72 -1.59 6.72
C LYS A 54 -5.85 -2.08 5.79
N LEU A 55 -5.50 -2.70 4.67
CA LEU A 55 -6.50 -3.30 3.76
C LEU A 55 -7.29 -4.41 4.44
N VAL A 56 -6.62 -5.27 5.21
CA VAL A 56 -7.27 -6.32 6.01
C VAL A 56 -8.16 -5.70 7.08
N GLU A 57 -7.67 -4.71 7.84
CA GLU A 57 -8.46 -4.01 8.86
C GLU A 57 -9.74 -3.37 8.27
N MET A 58 -9.65 -2.73 7.10
CA MET A 58 -10.82 -2.18 6.40
C MET A 58 -11.80 -3.28 5.96
N ALA A 59 -11.30 -4.41 5.47
CA ALA A 59 -12.14 -5.54 5.09
C ALA A 59 -12.81 -6.17 6.32
N GLU A 60 -12.10 -6.32 7.43
CA GLU A 60 -12.64 -6.81 8.69
C GLU A 60 -13.77 -5.90 9.21
N GLN A 61 -13.61 -4.58 9.11
CA GLN A 61 -14.66 -3.61 9.48
C GLN A 61 -15.91 -3.77 8.62
N GLN A 62 -15.75 -3.87 7.29
CA GLN A 62 -16.87 -4.07 6.37
C GLN A 62 -17.59 -5.41 6.61
N LEU A 63 -16.84 -6.47 6.87
CA LEU A 63 -17.39 -7.80 7.18
C LEU A 63 -18.10 -7.84 8.54
N ALA A 64 -17.64 -7.05 9.50
CA ALA A 64 -18.30 -6.90 10.79
C ALA A 64 -19.64 -6.12 10.70
N GLY A 65 -20.04 -5.67 9.50
CA GLY A 65 -21.29 -4.93 9.30
C GLY A 65 -21.25 -3.52 9.90
N LYS A 66 -20.06 -2.94 10.03
CA LYS A 66 -19.86 -1.53 10.38
C LYS A 66 -19.52 -0.71 9.14
#